data_AF-A0A8J2YQ73-F1
#
_entry.id   AF-A0A8J2YQ73-F1
#
_cell.length_a   1.000
_cell.length_b   1.000
_cell.length_c   1.000
_cell.angle_alpha   90.00
_cell.angle_beta   90.00
_cell.angle_gamma   90.00
#
_symmetry.space_group_name_H-M   'P 1'
#
loop_
_entity.id
_entity.type
_entity.pdbx_description
1 polymer ?
#
loop_
_entity_poly.entity_id
_entity_poly.type
_entity_poly.pdbx_seq_one_letter_code
_entity_poly.pdbx_strand_id
1 'polypeptide(L)'
;MAVGGYFVWSKMQAEAGELLASIIARKEAERVSGGGLFFWGIGNSLGQAVIDAAKLNGGSLPVMWSVMRSRPRAIDVAPAEVVRWTAYLDREGREYEVPPHVTVTSRRSGRSHHFALACCSASPLILGDHGPFDPSRCTTRSGKAPGASQVTALLSGPSELGQSGAPYRIAFRAELVAPWAVRLVRPVPFALPTDGAARR
;
A
#
# COMPACT_ATOMS: atom_id res chain seq x y z
N MET A 1 15.08 12.04 21.48
CA MET A 1 14.50 10.91 22.23
C MET A 1 13.62 10.11 21.29
N ALA A 2 14.02 8.89 20.94
CA ALA A 2 13.26 8.02 20.05
C ALA A 2 12.15 7.33 20.86
N VAL A 3 10.95 7.91 20.85
CA VAL A 3 9.76 7.21 21.34
C VAL A 3 9.23 6.41 20.14
N GLY A 4 9.45 5.10 20.15
CA GLY A 4 9.02 4.21 19.07
C GLY A 4 7.50 4.20 18.96
N GLY A 5 6.98 4.77 17.87
CA GLY A 5 5.56 4.74 17.52
C GLY A 5 5.21 3.55 16.63
N TYR A 6 3.92 3.33 16.44
CA TYR A 6 3.44 2.42 15.40
C TYR A 6 3.52 3.08 14.03
N PHE A 7 3.78 2.29 12.99
CA PHE A 7 3.72 2.71 11.59
C PHE A 7 3.38 1.52 10.70
N VAL A 8 2.85 1.78 9.50
CA VAL A 8 2.69 0.74 8.49
C VAL A 8 3.89 0.78 7.55
N TRP A 9 4.47 -0.39 7.30
CA TRP A 9 5.45 -0.57 6.25
C TRP A 9 4.87 -1.47 5.16
N SER A 10 5.04 -1.07 3.90
CA SER A 10 4.62 -1.84 2.75
C SER A 10 5.75 -1.98 1.74
N LYS A 11 5.88 -3.17 1.16
CA LYS A 11 6.77 -3.41 0.03
C LYS A 11 5.99 -3.30 -1.28
N MET A 12 6.60 -2.71 -2.29
CA MET A 12 5.96 -2.48 -3.58
C MET A 12 6.78 -3.04 -4.74
N GLN A 13 6.09 -3.43 -5.79
CA GLN A 13 6.64 -3.95 -7.05
C GLN A 13 5.56 -3.82 -8.14
N ALA A 14 5.86 -4.30 -9.34
CA ALA A 14 4.84 -4.48 -10.37
C ALA A 14 3.71 -5.40 -9.88
N GLU A 15 2.47 -5.03 -10.12
CA GLU A 15 1.28 -5.76 -9.67
C GLU A 15 0.16 -5.61 -10.70
N ALA A 16 -0.64 -6.67 -10.85
CA ALA A 16 -1.81 -6.69 -11.73
C ALA A 16 -1.51 -6.26 -13.18
N GLY A 17 -0.31 -6.57 -13.69
CA GLY A 17 0.15 -6.24 -15.04
C GLY A 17 0.67 -4.81 -15.22
N GLU A 18 0.71 -4.02 -14.15
CA GLU A 18 1.14 -2.64 -14.17
C GLU A 18 2.58 -2.53 -13.64
N LEU A 19 3.44 -1.79 -14.35
CA LEU A 19 4.80 -1.50 -13.90
C LEU A 19 4.77 -0.63 -12.64
N LEU A 20 5.77 -0.76 -11.77
CA LEU A 20 5.84 0.03 -10.54
C LEU A 20 5.80 1.55 -10.84
N ALA A 21 6.50 2.02 -11.87
CA ALA A 21 6.47 3.43 -12.26
C ALA A 21 5.05 3.90 -12.64
N SER A 22 4.30 3.08 -13.38
CA SER A 22 2.92 3.36 -13.78
C SER A 22 1.98 3.36 -12.56
N ILE A 23 2.15 2.41 -11.63
CA ILE A 23 1.43 2.39 -10.35
C ILE A 23 1.65 3.71 -9.61
N ILE A 24 2.91 4.17 -9.48
CA ILE A 24 3.23 5.42 -8.78
C ILE A 24 2.63 6.63 -9.49
N ALA A 25 2.76 6.72 -10.82
CA ALA A 25 2.17 7.81 -11.60
C ALA A 25 0.64 7.87 -11.43
N ARG A 26 -0.03 6.72 -11.41
CA ARG A 26 -1.46 6.63 -11.15
C ARG A 26 -1.79 7.05 -9.72
N LYS A 27 -1.06 6.58 -8.70
CA LYS A 27 -1.26 7.00 -7.31
C LYS A 27 -1.04 8.50 -7.11
N GLU A 28 -0.10 9.10 -7.83
CA GLU A 28 0.07 10.54 -7.83
C GLU A 28 -1.13 11.26 -8.45
N ALA A 29 -1.68 10.74 -9.56
CA ALA A 29 -2.90 11.30 -10.15
C ALA A 29 -4.12 11.18 -9.21
N GLU A 30 -4.25 10.06 -8.48
CA GLU A 30 -5.26 9.88 -7.41
C GLU A 30 -5.06 10.95 -6.33
N ARG A 31 -3.84 11.08 -5.81
CA ARG A 31 -3.48 12.06 -4.76
C ARG A 31 -3.83 13.49 -5.17
N VAL A 32 -3.42 13.92 -6.37
CA VAL A 32 -3.67 15.29 -6.86
C VAL A 32 -5.18 15.55 -6.99
N SER A 33 -5.92 14.61 -7.58
CA SER A 33 -7.36 14.74 -7.80
C SER A 33 -8.17 14.63 -6.50
N GLY A 34 -7.64 13.92 -5.50
CA GLY A 34 -8.25 13.64 -4.21
C GLY A 34 -7.84 14.59 -3.07
N GLY A 35 -7.15 15.70 -3.37
CA GLY A 35 -6.68 16.64 -2.36
C GLY A 35 -5.69 16.04 -1.36
N GLY A 36 -4.87 15.09 -1.82
CA GLY A 36 -3.95 14.32 -1.00
C GLY A 36 -4.32 12.85 -0.85
N LEU A 37 -5.58 12.48 -1.07
CA LEU A 37 -6.10 11.13 -0.84
C LEU A 37 -5.76 10.16 -1.98
N PHE A 38 -5.31 8.95 -1.64
CA PHE A 38 -5.14 7.84 -2.56
C PHE A 38 -5.34 6.51 -1.82
N PHE A 39 -5.70 5.43 -2.53
CA PHE A 39 -5.81 4.11 -1.90
C PHE A 39 -4.68 3.20 -2.36
N TRP A 40 -4.14 2.38 -1.47
CA TRP A 40 -3.11 1.40 -1.79
C TRP A 40 -3.60 -0.03 -1.55
N GLY A 41 -3.70 -0.83 -2.61
CA GLY A 41 -4.14 -2.23 -2.53
C GLY A 41 -3.17 -3.09 -1.72
N ILE A 42 -3.68 -4.01 -0.90
CA ILE A 42 -2.88 -4.95 -0.11
C ILE A 42 -3.51 -6.35 -0.11
N GLY A 43 -2.67 -7.38 -0.16
CA GLY A 43 -3.13 -8.77 -0.26
C GLY A 43 -3.86 -9.33 0.96
N ASN A 44 -3.57 -8.79 2.15
CA ASN A 44 -4.10 -9.25 3.43
C ASN A 44 -4.51 -8.08 4.33
N SER A 45 -5.55 -8.29 5.14
CA SER A 45 -6.01 -7.31 6.11
C SER A 45 -4.94 -7.08 7.19
N LEU A 46 -4.74 -5.80 7.56
CA LEU A 46 -4.02 -5.44 8.79
C LEU A 46 -4.91 -5.51 10.04
N GLY A 47 -6.21 -5.73 9.86
CA GLY A 47 -7.20 -5.93 10.90
C GLY A 47 -7.42 -4.71 11.81
N GLN A 48 -8.10 -4.94 12.93
CA GLN A 48 -8.41 -3.90 13.91
C GLN A 48 -7.17 -3.21 14.50
N ALA A 49 -6.02 -3.91 14.51
CA ALA A 49 -4.77 -3.42 15.05
C ALA A 49 -4.32 -2.07 14.44
N VAL A 50 -4.47 -1.91 13.12
CA VAL A 50 -4.04 -0.67 12.45
C VAL A 50 -4.96 0.50 12.80
N ILE A 51 -6.25 0.22 12.99
CA ILE A 51 -7.25 1.22 13.38
C ILE A 51 -6.98 1.66 14.82
N ASP A 52 -6.72 0.73 15.73
CA ASP A 52 -6.41 1.02 17.12
C ASP A 52 -5.13 1.86 17.22
N ALA A 53 -4.08 1.49 16.48
CA ALA A 53 -2.83 2.23 16.42
C ALA A 53 -3.01 3.66 15.87
N ALA A 54 -3.78 3.83 14.80
CA ALA A 54 -4.06 5.14 14.22
C ALA A 54 -4.88 6.02 15.18
N LYS A 55 -5.89 5.46 15.86
CA LYS A 55 -6.66 6.18 16.88
C LYS A 55 -5.78 6.62 18.05
N LEU A 56 -4.90 5.74 18.52
CA LEU A 56 -3.95 6.06 19.58
C LEU A 56 -2.99 7.18 19.15
N ASN A 57 -2.66 7.25 17.86
CA ASN A 57 -1.83 8.29 17.26
C ASN A 57 -2.64 9.49 16.73
N GLY A 58 -3.75 9.85 17.40
CA GLY A 58 -4.51 11.06 17.08
C GLY A 58 -5.37 11.00 15.81
N GLY A 59 -5.56 9.81 15.24
CA GLY A 59 -6.43 9.58 14.07
C GLY A 59 -5.69 9.35 12.76
N SER A 60 -4.36 9.43 12.72
CA SER A 60 -3.55 9.04 11.57
C SER A 60 -2.39 8.14 11.98
N LEU A 61 -1.72 7.50 11.00
CA LEU A 61 -0.56 6.66 11.27
C LEU A 61 0.48 6.80 10.15
N PRO A 62 1.78 6.94 10.44
CA PRO A 62 2.79 6.98 9.38
C PRO A 62 2.77 5.71 8.52
N VAL A 63 2.91 5.87 7.21
CA VAL A 63 3.07 4.77 6.25
C VAL A 63 4.31 5.01 5.41
N MET A 64 5.08 3.96 5.21
CA MET A 64 6.32 3.98 4.42
C MET A 64 6.35 2.82 3.43
N TRP A 65 6.86 3.11 2.23
CA TRP A 65 7.00 2.12 1.18
C TRP A 65 8.46 1.85 0.84
N SER A 66 8.78 0.58 0.55
CA SER A 66 10.08 0.16 0.03
C SER A 66 9.90 -0.69 -1.22
N VAL A 67 10.80 -0.58 -2.19
CA VAL A 67 10.79 -1.47 -3.37
C VAL A 67 11.17 -2.90 -2.94
N MET A 68 10.44 -3.90 -3.44
CA MET A 68 10.82 -5.30 -3.23
C MET A 68 12.18 -5.59 -3.88
N ARG A 69 13.02 -6.35 -3.16
CA ARG A 69 14.33 -6.78 -3.68
C ARG A 69 14.23 -7.91 -4.69
N SER A 70 13.21 -8.75 -4.55
CA SER A 70 12.94 -9.86 -5.47
C SER A 70 12.31 -9.36 -6.76
N ARG A 71 12.53 -10.08 -7.86
CA ARG A 71 11.82 -9.83 -9.11
C ARG A 71 10.31 -10.08 -8.93
N PRO A 72 9.44 -9.30 -9.61
CA PRO A 72 8.01 -9.60 -9.69
C PRO A 72 7.77 -11.02 -10.19
N ARG A 73 6.72 -11.66 -9.68
CA ARG A 73 6.33 -12.98 -10.18
C ARG A 73 5.69 -12.82 -11.56
N ALA A 74 5.84 -13.83 -12.42
CA ALA A 74 5.24 -13.81 -13.76
C ALA A 74 3.73 -13.50 -13.72
N ILE A 75 3.02 -14.06 -12.74
CA ILE A 75 1.58 -13.81 -12.53
C ILE A 75 1.26 -12.36 -12.18
N ASP A 76 2.19 -11.62 -11.55
CA ASP A 76 2.02 -10.21 -11.19
C ASP A 76 2.31 -9.29 -12.39
N VAL A 77 3.16 -9.72 -13.32
CA VAL A 77 3.53 -8.99 -14.55
C VAL A 77 2.57 -9.27 -15.71
N ALA A 78 2.05 -10.48 -15.82
CA ALA A 78 1.14 -10.90 -16.89
C ALA A 78 -0.02 -11.72 -16.29
N PRO A 79 -0.93 -11.09 -15.53
CA PRO A 79 -2.09 -11.78 -15.00
C PRO A 79 -3.06 -12.16 -16.12
N ALA A 80 -3.69 -13.34 -15.98
CA ALA A 80 -4.74 -13.77 -16.91
C ALA A 80 -5.94 -12.79 -16.92
N GLU A 81 -6.29 -12.27 -15.75
CA GLU A 81 -7.39 -11.33 -15.57
C GLU A 81 -7.07 -10.32 -14.47
N VAL A 82 -7.48 -9.07 -14.70
CA VAL A 82 -7.39 -7.97 -13.74
C VAL A 82 -8.80 -7.50 -13.41
N VAL A 83 -9.01 -7.17 -12.14
CA VAL A 83 -10.26 -6.55 -11.68
C VAL A 83 -9.98 -5.19 -11.06
N ARG A 84 -10.95 -4.30 -11.20
CA ARG A 84 -11.04 -3.06 -10.44
C ARG A 84 -12.07 -3.22 -9.34
N TRP A 85 -11.75 -2.74 -8.16
CA TRP A 85 -12.66 -2.72 -7.02
C TRP A 85 -13.45 -1.42 -7.01
N THR A 86 -14.77 -1.51 -6.90
CA THR A 86 -15.67 -0.35 -7.06
C THR A 86 -16.36 0.07 -5.77
N ALA A 87 -16.30 -0.77 -4.74
CA ALA A 87 -16.84 -0.46 -3.42
C ALA A 87 -15.93 -1.01 -2.32
N TYR A 88 -16.12 -0.53 -1.10
CA TYR A 88 -15.46 -1.03 0.09
C TYR A 88 -16.42 -1.11 1.27
N LEU A 89 -16.11 -2.01 2.19
CA LEU A 89 -16.77 -2.12 3.48
C LEU A 89 -15.89 -1.46 4.54
N ASP A 90 -16.48 -0.60 5.36
CA ASP A 90 -15.85 -0.08 6.57
C ASP A 90 -15.76 -1.16 7.66
N ARG A 91 -15.28 -0.79 8.86
CA ARG A 91 -15.17 -1.73 9.98
C ARG A 91 -16.53 -2.15 10.55
N GLU A 92 -17.56 -1.33 10.37
CA GLU A 92 -18.94 -1.63 10.76
C GLU A 92 -19.67 -2.48 9.69
N GLY A 93 -19.02 -2.79 8.56
CA GLY A 93 -19.59 -3.55 7.46
C GLY A 93 -20.51 -2.72 6.56
N ARG A 94 -20.51 -1.39 6.70
CA ARG A 94 -21.25 -0.49 5.80
C ARG A 94 -20.51 -0.35 4.48
N GLU A 95 -21.27 -0.44 3.39
CA GLU A 95 -20.74 -0.32 2.04
C GLU A 95 -20.70 1.14 1.59
N TYR A 96 -19.57 1.49 0.98
CA TYR A 96 -19.30 2.78 0.37
C TYR A 96 -18.72 2.55 -1.03
N GLU A 97 -18.99 3.46 -1.95
CA GLU A 97 -18.31 3.48 -3.23
C GLU A 97 -16.85 3.89 -3.05
N VAL A 98 -15.95 3.30 -3.84
CA VAL A 98 -14.57 3.79 -3.92
C VAL A 98 -14.61 5.20 -4.53
N PRO A 99 -13.88 6.19 -3.96
CA PRO A 99 -13.91 7.55 -4.50
C PRO A 99 -13.61 7.58 -6.00
N PRO A 100 -14.31 8.40 -6.81
CA PRO A 100 -14.17 8.35 -8.28
C PRO A 100 -12.76 8.59 -8.82
N HIS A 101 -11.94 9.34 -8.06
CA HIS A 101 -10.54 9.60 -8.41
C HIS A 101 -9.60 8.46 -8.04
N VAL A 102 -10.05 7.44 -7.30
CA VAL A 102 -9.24 6.32 -6.82
C VAL A 102 -9.44 5.10 -7.70
N THR A 103 -8.34 4.44 -8.09
CA THR A 103 -8.39 3.15 -8.77
C THR A 103 -7.61 2.11 -7.98
N VAL A 104 -8.30 1.10 -7.45
CA VAL A 104 -7.64 -0.08 -6.89
C VAL A 104 -7.88 -1.27 -7.80
N THR A 105 -6.78 -1.78 -8.36
CA THR A 105 -6.77 -2.99 -9.18
C THR A 105 -6.12 -4.13 -8.42
N SER A 106 -6.53 -5.34 -8.74
CA SER A 106 -5.79 -6.54 -8.34
C SER A 106 -5.93 -7.59 -9.43
N ARG A 107 -5.10 -8.62 -9.36
CA ARG A 107 -5.33 -9.83 -10.14
C ARG A 107 -6.66 -10.46 -9.74
N ARG A 108 -7.38 -11.02 -10.70
CA ARG A 108 -8.52 -11.87 -10.39
C ARG A 108 -7.98 -13.09 -9.63
N SER A 109 -8.61 -13.37 -8.50
CA SER A 109 -8.42 -14.61 -7.75
C SER A 109 -9.80 -15.18 -7.44
N GLY A 110 -9.86 -16.39 -6.89
CA GLY A 110 -11.12 -16.95 -6.39
C GLY A 110 -11.76 -16.18 -5.22
N ARG A 111 -11.14 -15.08 -4.75
CA ARG A 111 -11.66 -14.25 -3.66
C ARG A 111 -12.64 -13.20 -4.19
N SER A 112 -13.77 -13.05 -3.51
CA SER A 112 -14.77 -12.01 -3.75
C SER A 112 -14.41 -10.65 -3.12
N HIS A 113 -13.25 -10.55 -2.46
CA HIS A 113 -12.80 -9.34 -1.77
C HIS A 113 -11.29 -9.15 -1.87
N HIS A 114 -10.85 -7.92 -1.66
CA HIS A 114 -9.46 -7.53 -1.49
C HIS A 114 -9.36 -6.51 -0.34
N PHE A 115 -8.19 -5.92 -0.11
CA PHE A 115 -8.01 -4.90 0.91
C PHE A 115 -7.28 -3.70 0.36
N ALA A 116 -7.49 -2.55 0.97
CA ALA A 116 -6.71 -1.35 0.69
C ALA A 116 -6.43 -0.55 1.95
N LEU A 117 -5.36 0.22 1.91
CA LEU A 117 -5.06 1.31 2.82
C LEU A 117 -5.62 2.60 2.26
N ALA A 118 -6.25 3.43 3.09
CA ALA A 118 -6.62 4.79 2.76
C ALA A 118 -5.50 5.73 3.23
N CYS A 119 -4.82 6.36 2.28
CA CYS A 119 -3.62 7.15 2.55
C CYS A 119 -3.79 8.60 2.11
N CYS A 120 -3.14 9.52 2.81
CA CYS A 120 -3.06 10.93 2.46
C CYS A 120 -1.60 11.39 2.39
N SER A 121 -1.26 12.21 1.41
CA SER A 121 0.04 12.88 1.34
C SER A 121 -0.08 14.31 0.84
N ALA A 122 0.52 15.23 1.59
CA ALA A 122 0.71 16.62 1.16
C ALA A 122 1.81 16.74 0.08
N SER A 123 2.73 15.78 0.03
CA SER A 123 3.86 15.76 -0.90
C SER A 123 3.60 14.87 -2.12
N PRO A 124 4.20 15.16 -3.28
CA PRO A 124 4.16 14.28 -4.44
C PRO A 124 4.67 12.87 -4.13
N LEU A 125 4.01 11.86 -4.72
CA LEU A 125 4.46 10.47 -4.66
C LEU A 125 5.52 10.24 -5.73
N ILE A 126 6.78 10.42 -5.36
CA ILE A 126 7.92 10.22 -6.26
C ILE A 126 8.78 9.11 -5.67
N LEU A 127 9.21 8.16 -6.53
CA LEU A 127 10.19 7.17 -6.13
C LEU A 127 11.52 7.86 -5.85
N GLY A 128 11.87 7.94 -4.58
CA GLY A 128 13.10 8.55 -4.12
C GLY A 128 13.91 7.60 -3.23
N ASP A 129 14.90 8.21 -2.59
CA ASP A 129 15.67 7.57 -1.54
C ASP A 129 15.57 8.41 -0.27
N HIS A 130 14.77 7.91 0.66
CA HIS A 130 14.44 8.59 1.91
C HIS A 130 15.09 7.93 3.13
N GLY A 131 16.16 7.17 2.90
CA GLY A 131 17.00 6.62 3.95
C GLY A 131 16.91 5.09 4.08
N PRO A 132 17.89 4.50 4.79
CA PRO A 132 17.98 3.06 4.99
C PRO A 132 16.91 2.58 5.97
N PHE A 133 16.32 1.43 5.69
CA PHE A 133 15.32 0.79 6.55
C PHE A 133 15.63 -0.69 6.76
N ASP A 134 15.70 -1.07 8.03
CA ASP A 134 15.91 -2.45 8.45
C ASP A 134 14.69 -2.97 9.24
N PRO A 135 13.81 -3.74 8.58
CA PRO A 135 12.61 -4.27 9.20
C PRO A 135 12.92 -5.28 10.32
N SER A 136 14.14 -5.86 10.39
CA SER A 136 14.51 -6.80 11.46
C SER A 136 14.61 -6.14 12.84
N ARG A 137 14.78 -4.82 12.86
CA ARG A 137 14.80 -3.99 14.08
C ARG A 137 13.41 -3.58 14.56
N CYS A 138 12.37 -3.99 13.84
CA CYS A 138 10.98 -3.70 14.15
C CYS A 138 10.25 -4.95 14.60
N THR A 139 9.17 -4.77 15.34
CA THR A 139 8.29 -5.84 15.77
C THR A 139 6.91 -5.67 15.17
N THR A 140 6.30 -6.77 14.74
CA THR A 140 4.88 -6.83 14.43
C THR A 140 4.06 -6.85 15.72
N ARG A 141 2.72 -6.77 15.62
CA ARG A 141 1.82 -6.95 16.77
C ARG A 141 2.06 -8.25 17.56
N SER A 142 2.61 -9.30 16.94
CA SER A 142 2.93 -10.56 17.62
C SER A 142 4.26 -10.52 18.40
N GLY A 143 4.93 -9.37 18.46
CA GLY A 143 6.25 -9.22 19.09
C GLY A 143 7.41 -9.78 18.27
N LYS A 144 7.15 -10.33 17.07
CA LYS A 144 8.17 -10.92 16.18
C LYS A 144 8.56 -9.95 15.07
N ALA A 145 9.79 -10.07 14.59
CA ALA A 145 10.22 -9.40 13.38
C ALA A 145 9.32 -9.78 12.18
N PRO A 146 9.10 -8.86 11.23
CA PRO A 146 8.31 -9.15 10.05
C PRO A 146 8.98 -10.22 9.17
N GLY A 147 8.21 -11.23 8.78
CA GLY A 147 8.67 -12.30 7.91
C GLY A 147 8.92 -11.82 6.48
N ALA A 148 9.79 -12.53 5.75
CA ALA A 148 10.13 -12.18 4.36
C ALA A 148 8.92 -12.14 3.41
N SER A 149 7.89 -12.95 3.67
CA SER A 149 6.63 -12.99 2.91
C SER A 149 5.65 -11.87 3.25
N GLN A 150 5.83 -11.14 4.35
CA GLN A 150 4.95 -10.04 4.71
C GLN A 150 5.22 -8.86 3.78
N VAL A 151 4.26 -8.57 2.91
CA VAL A 151 4.31 -7.43 1.98
C VAL A 151 3.96 -6.15 2.70
N THR A 152 2.88 -6.15 3.49
CA THR A 152 2.44 -5.02 4.31
C THR A 152 2.30 -5.46 5.75
N ALA A 153 2.80 -4.66 6.70
CA ALA A 153 2.70 -4.94 8.13
C ALA A 153 2.56 -3.65 8.95
N LEU A 154 1.78 -3.74 10.04
CA LEU A 154 1.85 -2.80 11.15
C LEU A 154 3.06 -3.17 12.01
N LEU A 155 3.95 -2.20 12.21
CA LEU A 155 5.20 -2.34 12.94
C LEU A 155 5.28 -1.35 14.09
N SER A 156 6.03 -1.74 15.12
CA SER A 156 6.54 -0.86 16.18
C SER A 156 8.06 -0.96 16.23
N GLY A 157 8.73 0.17 16.40
CA GLY A 157 10.18 0.22 16.43
C GLY A 157 10.72 1.60 16.05
N PRO A 158 12.03 1.73 15.83
CA PRO A 158 12.59 2.95 15.29
C PRO A 158 12.02 3.20 13.89
N SER A 159 11.26 4.29 13.74
CA SER A 159 10.68 4.71 12.45
C SER A 159 11.71 5.32 11.50
N GLU A 160 12.91 5.65 11.99
CA GLU A 160 13.98 6.34 11.26
C GLU A 160 15.33 5.61 11.40
N LEU A 161 16.07 5.63 10.28
CA LEU A 161 17.48 5.30 10.05
C LEU A 161 17.97 3.91 10.55
N GLY A 162 17.94 2.96 9.62
CA GLY A 162 18.90 1.85 9.62
C GLY A 162 20.34 2.36 9.55
N GLN A 163 21.31 1.51 9.85
CA GLN A 163 22.71 1.81 9.60
C GLN A 163 23.03 1.68 8.10
N SER A 164 24.21 2.13 7.68
CA SER A 164 24.76 1.78 6.37
C SER A 164 24.72 0.25 6.22
N GLY A 165 24.05 -0.25 5.17
CA GLY A 165 23.85 -1.69 4.94
C GLY A 165 22.45 -2.25 5.22
N ALA A 166 21.47 -1.40 5.59
CA ALA A 166 20.08 -1.86 5.73
C ALA A 166 19.53 -2.44 4.41
N PRO A 167 18.71 -3.52 4.47
CA PRO A 167 18.29 -4.25 3.28
C PRO A 167 17.31 -3.48 2.39
N TYR A 168 16.62 -2.46 2.91
CA TYR A 168 15.67 -1.65 2.15
C TYR A 168 16.02 -0.16 2.20
N ARG A 169 15.52 0.57 1.21
CA ARG A 169 15.46 2.03 1.20
C ARG A 169 13.98 2.45 1.23
N ILE A 170 13.67 3.51 1.96
CA ILE A 170 12.33 4.10 1.93
C ILE A 170 12.19 4.87 0.63
N ALA A 171 11.19 4.52 -0.16
CA ALA A 171 10.96 5.08 -1.48
C ALA A 171 10.04 6.31 -1.45
N PHE A 172 9.04 6.32 -0.56
CA PHE A 172 8.25 7.51 -0.21
C PHE A 172 7.50 7.26 1.12
N ARG A 173 6.91 8.32 1.67
CA ARG A 173 6.13 8.31 2.91
C ARG A 173 4.76 8.97 2.68
N ALA A 174 3.78 8.57 3.47
CA ALA A 174 2.46 9.17 3.54
C ALA A 174 1.86 8.95 4.94
N GLU A 175 0.62 9.37 5.14
CA GLU A 175 -0.15 9.07 6.35
C GLU A 175 -1.33 8.16 6.04
N LEU A 176 -1.59 7.20 6.91
CA LEU A 176 -2.82 6.43 6.94
C LEU A 176 -3.90 7.29 7.59
N VAL A 177 -5.00 7.53 6.90
CA VAL A 177 -6.12 8.34 7.39
C VAL A 177 -7.39 7.53 7.36
N ALA A 178 -8.41 7.92 8.13
CA ALA A 178 -9.71 7.24 8.12
C ALA A 178 -10.22 7.07 6.66
N PRO A 179 -10.73 5.89 6.27
CA PRO A 179 -11.05 4.71 7.09
C PRO A 179 -9.87 3.76 7.43
N TRP A 180 -8.63 4.18 7.20
CA TRP A 180 -7.36 3.50 7.47
C TRP A 180 -7.14 2.23 6.64
N ALA A 181 -7.88 1.17 6.93
CA ALA A 181 -7.82 -0.08 6.18
C ALA A 181 -9.23 -0.57 5.91
N VAL A 182 -9.51 -0.90 4.65
CA VAL A 182 -10.85 -1.27 4.19
C VAL A 182 -10.86 -2.61 3.47
N ARG A 183 -12.02 -3.27 3.48
CA ARG A 183 -12.26 -4.47 2.68
C ARG A 183 -12.92 -4.08 1.36
N LEU A 184 -12.20 -4.21 0.27
CA LEU A 184 -12.69 -3.95 -1.08
C LEU A 184 -13.66 -5.05 -1.53
N VAL A 185 -14.75 -4.65 -2.17
CA VAL A 185 -15.82 -5.51 -2.70
C VAL A 185 -16.26 -5.03 -4.09
N ARG A 186 -17.22 -5.74 -4.70
CA ARG A 186 -17.73 -5.47 -6.06
C ARG A 186 -16.62 -5.38 -7.12
N PRO A 187 -15.87 -6.48 -7.34
CA PRO A 187 -14.86 -6.51 -8.39
C PRO A 187 -15.54 -6.49 -9.76
N VAL A 188 -15.07 -5.61 -10.64
CA VAL A 188 -15.48 -5.58 -12.05
C VAL A 188 -14.27 -5.90 -12.93
N PRO A 189 -14.44 -6.59 -14.07
CA PRO A 189 -13.36 -6.78 -15.04
C PRO A 189 -12.71 -5.43 -15.40
N PHE A 190 -11.39 -5.42 -15.48
CA PHE A 190 -10.63 -4.23 -15.81
C PHE A 190 -9.57 -4.57 -16.84
N ALA A 191 -9.65 -3.91 -18.01
CA ALA A 191 -8.57 -3.93 -18.98
C ALA A 191 -7.54 -2.88 -18.56
N LEU A 192 -6.28 -3.29 -18.38
CA LEU A 192 -5.21 -2.31 -18.28
C LEU A 192 -5.18 -1.48 -19.57
N PRO A 193 -4.86 -0.18 -19.49
CA PRO A 193 -4.45 0.55 -20.67
C PRO A 193 -3.31 -0.22 -21.32
N THR A 194 -3.51 -0.68 -22.55
CA THR A 194 -2.39 -1.15 -23.35
C THR A 194 -1.51 0.07 -23.58
N ASP A 195 -0.29 0.07 -23.02
CA ASP A 195 0.73 1.02 -23.44
C ASP A 195 0.76 0.94 -24.95
N GLY A 196 0.38 2.05 -25.59
CA GLY A 196 0.34 2.15 -27.03
C GLY A 196 1.67 1.64 -27.53
N ALA A 197 1.63 0.53 -28.27
CA ALA A 197 2.80 0.01 -28.94
C ALA A 197 3.45 1.21 -29.62
N ALA A 198 4.68 1.52 -29.21
CA ALA A 198 5.59 2.33 -30.01
C ALA A 198 5.79 1.57 -31.33
N ARG A 199 4.82 1.73 -32.23
CA ARG A 199 4.96 1.49 -33.66
C ARG A 199 5.29 2.85 -34.24
N ARG A 200 6.58 3.12 -34.33
CA ARG A 200 7.28 3.65 -35.52
C ARG A 200 8.76 3.72 -35.20
#